data_AF-A0A7C8DS19-F1
#
_entry.id   AF-A0A7C8DS19-F1
#
_cell.length_a   1.000
_cell.length_b   1.000
_cell.length_c   1.000
_cell.angle_alpha   90.00
_cell.angle_beta   90.00
_cell.angle_gamma   90.00
#
_symmetry.space_group_name_H-M   'P 1'
#
loop_
_entity.id
_entity.type
_entity.pdbx_description
1 polymer ?
#
loop_
_entity_poly.entity_id
_entity_poly.type
_entity_poly.pdbx_seq_one_letter_code
_entity_poly.pdbx_strand_id
1 'polypeptide(L)'
;MTLRRQIWRDLAFGFAAIGCAVLVGADSASAYPGGTPDFQTDVAPYCAACHSSTLEEDLSGLGPRAAAELATNKHFTEINAGAGKYAELSVEDRTQLVELLSKMDLNSTIALEFPPQVAPGETFQVTVKITGGAGPSVGVGLVDRSHRFFAKPASALGWEVVGAPTIIGPKGPQSAWIDRRPEREGRNITFVNVEGVASSADEDRWSRAKIIYTLKAPNEIGHLPLVGAYFYGTETGVQLSTRMDPERGAMPLGGTLGKSGRVKFSEPAVISIRLPEAQPVAEIAP
;
A
#
# COMPACT_ATOMS: atom_id res chain seq x y z
N MET A 1 -71.14 27.89 -37.99
CA MET A 1 -71.94 28.72 -37.07
C MET A 1 -71.34 28.59 -35.67
N THR A 2 -70.95 29.72 -35.07
CA THR A 2 -70.69 30.00 -33.63
C THR A 2 -69.68 29.09 -32.88
N LEU A 3 -68.42 29.44 -32.58
CA LEU A 3 -67.76 30.63 -31.97
C LEU A 3 -67.56 30.51 -30.43
N ARG A 4 -66.32 30.78 -29.98
CA ARG A 4 -65.80 31.09 -28.62
C ARG A 4 -65.54 29.89 -27.68
N ARG A 5 -64.40 29.78 -26.97
CA ARG A 5 -63.61 30.82 -26.27
C ARG A 5 -62.17 30.34 -25.97
N GLN A 6 -61.29 31.33 -25.93
CA GLN A 6 -59.84 31.34 -25.71
C GLN A 6 -59.54 31.72 -24.25
N ILE A 7 -58.46 31.20 -23.63
CA ILE A 7 -57.62 31.73 -22.50
C ILE A 7 -56.48 30.67 -22.31
N TRP A 8 -55.24 30.88 -22.77
CA TRP A 8 -54.10 31.59 -22.12
C TRP A 8 -53.67 31.05 -20.75
N ARG A 9 -52.51 30.33 -20.69
CA ARG A 9 -51.27 30.67 -19.94
C ARG A 9 -50.43 29.44 -19.54
N ASP A 10 -49.20 29.45 -20.06
CA ASP A 10 -47.92 29.28 -19.37
C ASP A 10 -47.59 28.02 -18.54
N LEU A 11 -46.59 27.29 -19.09
CA LEU A 11 -45.34 26.90 -18.42
C LEU A 11 -45.42 26.26 -17.03
N ALA A 12 -45.20 24.95 -16.98
CA ALA A 12 -44.32 24.37 -15.95
C ALA A 12 -43.71 23.04 -16.42
N PHE A 13 -42.39 23.10 -16.52
CA PHE A 13 -41.41 22.01 -16.52
C PHE A 13 -41.86 20.68 -15.91
N GLY A 14 -41.56 19.59 -16.63
CA GLY A 14 -41.67 18.23 -16.12
C GLY A 14 -40.85 17.25 -16.93
N PHE A 15 -39.58 17.57 -17.22
CA PHE A 15 -38.61 16.56 -17.65
C PHE A 15 -38.32 15.68 -16.44
N ALA A 16 -39.06 14.57 -16.31
CA ALA A 16 -38.69 13.48 -15.43
C ALA A 16 -37.42 12.83 -16.02
N ALA A 17 -36.26 13.35 -15.61
CA ALA A 17 -34.99 12.67 -15.77
C ALA A 17 -35.08 11.36 -14.98
N ILE A 18 -35.32 10.26 -15.69
CA ILE A 18 -35.07 8.91 -15.18
C ILE A 18 -33.55 8.83 -15.02
N GLY A 19 -33.07 9.22 -13.84
CA GLY A 19 -31.70 8.99 -13.42
C GLY A 19 -31.49 7.49 -13.33
N CYS A 20 -30.89 6.90 -14.36
CA CYS A 20 -30.13 5.68 -14.20
C CYS A 20 -28.97 5.98 -13.25
N ALA A 21 -29.23 5.90 -11.95
CA ALA A 21 -28.20 5.76 -10.95
C ALA A 21 -27.50 4.43 -11.25
N VAL A 22 -26.40 4.50 -11.99
CA VAL A 22 -25.42 3.43 -12.03
C VAL A 22 -24.94 3.28 -10.59
N LEU A 23 -25.47 2.27 -9.90
CA LEU A 23 -24.94 1.77 -8.64
C LEU A 23 -23.55 1.23 -8.95
N VAL A 24 -22.55 2.10 -8.90
CA VAL A 24 -21.15 1.69 -8.87
C VAL A 24 -20.96 1.04 -7.51
N GLY A 25 -21.00 -0.30 -7.49
CA GLY A 25 -20.72 -1.10 -6.31
C GLY A 25 -19.35 -0.73 -5.76
N ALA A 26 -19.34 -0.12 -4.59
CA ALA A 26 -18.13 0.10 -3.80
C ALA A 26 -17.76 -1.22 -3.10
N ASP A 27 -17.20 -2.15 -3.87
CA ASP A 27 -16.66 -3.39 -3.34
C ASP A 27 -15.16 -3.23 -3.03
N SER A 28 -14.82 -3.55 -1.79
CA SER A 28 -13.53 -4.07 -1.31
C SER A 28 -12.29 -3.14 -1.11
N ALA A 29 -11.63 -3.18 0.06
CA ALA A 29 -10.24 -3.62 0.28
C ALA A 29 -9.93 -4.41 1.63
N SER A 30 -9.39 -5.61 1.52
CA SER A 30 -8.18 -5.88 2.31
C SER A 30 -7.02 -5.44 1.42
N ALA A 31 -5.75 -5.57 1.83
CA ALA A 31 -4.68 -5.35 0.87
C ALA A 31 -4.89 -6.21 -0.38
N TYR A 32 -5.17 -7.51 -0.17
CA TYR A 32 -5.44 -8.50 -1.21
C TYR A 32 -6.26 -9.68 -0.64
N PRO A 33 -7.59 -9.53 -0.42
CA PRO A 33 -8.36 -10.50 0.37
C PRO A 33 -8.58 -11.83 -0.34
N GLY A 34 -8.52 -11.82 -1.68
CA GLY A 34 -8.56 -13.03 -2.52
C GLY A 34 -7.18 -13.55 -2.91
N GLY A 35 -6.10 -13.08 -2.27
CA GLY A 35 -4.73 -13.31 -2.75
C GLY A 35 -4.28 -12.26 -3.75
N THR A 36 -3.05 -12.41 -4.25
CA THR A 36 -2.38 -11.41 -5.10
C THR A 36 -3.17 -11.08 -6.37
N PRO A 37 -3.28 -9.81 -6.80
CA PRO A 37 -3.98 -9.45 -8.03
C PRO A 37 -3.26 -9.98 -9.27
N ASP A 38 -4.01 -10.19 -10.35
CA ASP A 38 -3.50 -10.61 -11.65
C ASP A 38 -2.81 -9.48 -12.44
N PHE A 39 -2.82 -8.25 -11.95
CA PHE A 39 -2.16 -7.11 -12.59
C PHE A 39 -0.86 -6.75 -11.86
N GLN A 40 0.28 -6.79 -12.58
CA GLN A 40 1.59 -6.35 -12.09
C GLN A 40 1.96 -5.02 -12.76
N THR A 41 1.91 -3.92 -12.03
CA THR A 41 2.19 -2.56 -12.55
C THR A 41 2.97 -1.73 -11.52
N ASP A 42 3.61 -0.65 -11.93
CA ASP A 42 4.25 0.33 -11.01
C ASP A 42 3.24 1.20 -10.24
N VAL A 43 1.94 0.97 -10.40
CA VAL A 43 0.88 1.89 -9.98
C VAL A 43 0.46 1.59 -8.53
N ALA A 44 1.23 2.13 -7.59
CA ALA A 44 0.87 2.25 -6.16
C ALA A 44 -0.44 3.03 -5.84
N PRO A 45 -0.92 4.04 -6.60
CA PRO A 45 -1.98 4.94 -6.11
C PRO A 45 -3.35 4.29 -5.86
N TYR A 46 -3.70 3.18 -6.51
CA TYR A 46 -4.97 2.49 -6.22
C TYR A 46 -4.99 1.88 -4.81
N CYS A 47 -3.84 1.40 -4.34
CA CYS A 47 -3.71 0.85 -2.99
C CYS A 47 -3.86 1.95 -1.93
N ALA A 48 -3.31 3.15 -2.19
CA ALA A 48 -3.40 4.30 -1.29
C ALA A 48 -4.85 4.83 -1.12
N ALA A 49 -5.72 4.69 -2.11
CA ALA A 49 -7.13 5.10 -1.96
C ALA A 49 -7.87 4.25 -0.91
N CYS A 50 -7.47 2.99 -0.76
CA CYS A 50 -8.13 2.03 0.10
C CYS A 50 -7.53 1.91 1.51
N HIS A 51 -6.20 1.81 1.62
CA HIS A 51 -5.49 1.53 2.88
C HIS A 51 -5.42 2.75 3.80
N SER A 52 -5.57 2.59 5.11
CA SER A 52 -5.44 3.68 6.09
C SER A 52 -3.98 4.02 6.41
N SER A 53 -3.68 5.26 6.80
CA SER A 53 -2.36 5.64 7.34
C SER A 53 -2.29 5.38 8.84
N THR A 54 -1.11 5.07 9.36
CA THR A 54 -0.87 4.96 10.81
C THR A 54 -0.29 6.23 11.43
N LEU A 55 0.27 7.12 10.61
CA LEU A 55 0.89 8.38 11.04
C LEU A 55 0.28 9.56 10.27
N GLU A 56 0.15 10.71 10.93
CA GLU A 56 -0.38 11.93 10.31
C GLU A 56 0.65 12.61 9.40
N GLU A 57 1.95 12.49 9.71
CA GLU A 57 3.04 13.05 8.90
C GLU A 57 3.02 12.56 7.43
N ASP A 58 2.64 11.29 7.21
CA ASP A 58 2.49 10.65 5.90
C ASP A 58 1.33 11.23 5.05
N LEU A 59 0.55 12.16 5.63
CA LEU A 59 -0.61 12.84 5.06
C LEU A 59 -0.46 14.37 5.09
N SER A 60 0.75 14.86 5.34
CA SER A 60 1.05 16.29 5.43
C SER A 60 0.59 17.06 4.19
N GLY A 61 -0.06 18.21 4.41
CA GLY A 61 -0.59 19.06 3.33
C GLY A 61 -2.03 18.74 2.89
N LEU A 62 -2.70 17.74 3.48
CA LEU A 62 -4.12 17.45 3.20
C LEU A 62 -5.12 18.21 4.08
N GLY A 63 -4.63 18.99 5.06
CA GLY A 63 -5.49 19.72 6.00
C GLY A 63 -6.43 18.79 6.78
N PRO A 64 -7.69 19.19 7.03
CA PRO A 64 -8.64 18.39 7.82
C PRO A 64 -8.89 16.97 7.30
N ARG A 65 -8.63 16.73 6.00
CA ARG A 65 -8.79 15.39 5.40
C ARG A 65 -7.76 14.39 5.93
N ALA A 66 -6.58 14.82 6.39
CA ALA A 66 -5.56 13.94 6.94
C ALA A 66 -6.10 13.10 8.10
N ALA A 67 -6.79 13.75 9.06
CA ALA A 67 -7.35 13.08 10.22
C ALA A 67 -8.32 11.96 9.85
N ALA A 68 -9.18 12.15 8.85
CA ALA A 68 -10.17 11.14 8.41
C ALA A 68 -9.53 9.90 7.74
N GLU A 69 -8.27 10.00 7.36
CA GLU A 69 -7.53 8.93 6.66
C GLU A 69 -6.64 8.11 7.60
N LEU A 70 -6.59 8.49 8.89
CA LEU A 70 -5.92 7.72 9.95
C LEU A 70 -6.73 6.48 10.33
N ALA A 71 -6.01 5.38 10.61
CA ALA A 71 -6.62 4.13 11.05
C ALA A 71 -7.56 4.30 12.26
N THR A 72 -7.18 5.16 13.21
CA THR A 72 -7.95 5.48 14.43
C THR A 72 -9.30 6.15 14.14
N ASN A 73 -9.35 7.00 13.12
CA ASN A 73 -10.54 7.80 12.78
C ASN A 73 -11.37 7.19 11.64
N LYS A 74 -10.89 6.08 11.05
CA LYS A 74 -11.55 5.36 9.95
C LYS A 74 -11.96 3.96 10.40
N HIS A 75 -10.98 3.09 10.57
CA HIS A 75 -11.23 1.68 10.87
C HIS A 75 -11.68 1.48 12.32
N PHE A 76 -10.95 2.06 13.28
CA PHE A 76 -11.26 1.86 14.69
C PHE A 76 -12.55 2.55 15.10
N THR A 77 -12.90 3.69 14.47
CA THR A 77 -14.21 4.32 14.65
C THR A 77 -15.34 3.38 14.24
N GLU A 78 -15.21 2.66 13.12
CA GLU A 78 -16.23 1.70 12.68
C GLU A 78 -16.33 0.48 13.58
N ILE A 79 -15.19 -0.04 14.04
CA ILE A 79 -15.18 -1.10 15.03
C ILE A 79 -15.92 -0.62 16.27
N ASN A 80 -15.48 0.47 16.90
CA ASN A 80 -16.06 0.99 18.14
C ASN A 80 -17.56 1.31 18.03
N ALA A 81 -18.01 1.83 16.88
CA ALA A 81 -19.42 2.11 16.62
C ALA A 81 -20.27 0.84 16.38
N GLY A 82 -19.65 -0.34 16.29
CA GLY A 82 -20.34 -1.58 15.92
C GLY A 82 -20.90 -1.51 14.49
N ALA A 83 -20.21 -0.82 13.57
CA ALA A 83 -20.71 -0.65 12.21
C ALA A 83 -20.66 -1.98 11.43
N GLY A 84 -21.71 -2.25 10.64
CA GLY A 84 -21.78 -3.45 9.81
C GLY A 84 -21.65 -4.74 10.64
N LYS A 85 -20.71 -5.62 10.27
CA LYS A 85 -20.50 -6.90 10.95
C LYS A 85 -19.90 -6.76 12.35
N TYR A 86 -19.35 -5.60 12.71
CA TYR A 86 -18.87 -5.34 14.07
C TYR A 86 -20.00 -5.21 15.10
N ALA A 87 -21.26 -5.07 14.66
CA ALA A 87 -22.43 -5.13 15.53
C ALA A 87 -22.59 -6.52 16.19
N GLU A 88 -22.03 -7.57 15.59
CA GLU A 88 -22.05 -8.95 16.14
C GLU A 88 -21.14 -9.11 17.36
N LEU A 89 -20.18 -8.20 17.56
CA LEU A 89 -19.26 -8.22 18.68
C LEU A 89 -19.85 -7.52 19.91
N SER A 90 -19.48 -7.98 21.11
CA SER A 90 -19.76 -7.23 22.35
C SER A 90 -18.95 -5.93 22.40
N VAL A 91 -19.26 -5.05 23.36
CA VAL A 91 -18.47 -3.82 23.55
C VAL A 91 -17.03 -4.19 23.95
N GLU A 92 -16.90 -5.19 24.82
CA GLU A 92 -15.63 -5.71 25.32
C GLU A 92 -14.80 -6.32 24.18
N ASP A 93 -15.40 -7.14 23.32
CA ASP A 93 -14.71 -7.73 22.16
C ASP A 93 -14.24 -6.67 21.17
N ARG A 94 -15.03 -5.59 20.98
CA ARG A 94 -14.61 -4.47 20.11
C ARG A 94 -13.40 -3.73 20.68
N THR A 95 -13.39 -3.48 21.99
CA THR A 95 -12.24 -2.86 22.67
C THR A 95 -11.00 -3.75 22.53
N GLN A 96 -11.13 -5.04 22.81
CA GLN A 96 -10.03 -6.00 22.66
C GLN A 96 -9.54 -6.08 21.20
N LEU A 97 -10.46 -6.06 20.23
CA LEU A 97 -10.11 -6.06 18.81
C LEU A 97 -9.27 -4.82 18.45
N VAL A 98 -9.66 -3.62 18.90
CA VAL A 98 -8.88 -2.40 18.65
C VAL A 98 -7.48 -2.49 19.25
N GLU A 99 -7.32 -3.05 20.45
CA GLU A 99 -6.02 -3.26 21.09
C GLU A 99 -5.13 -4.20 20.27
N LEU A 100 -5.68 -5.34 19.82
CA LEU A 100 -4.95 -6.32 19.03
C LEU A 100 -4.55 -5.78 17.64
N LEU A 101 -5.42 -5.03 16.99
CA LEU A 101 -5.09 -4.37 15.72
C LEU A 101 -4.06 -3.25 15.90
N SER A 102 -4.12 -2.51 17.02
CA SER A 102 -3.07 -1.54 17.36
C SER A 102 -1.73 -2.21 17.59
N LYS A 103 -1.71 -3.39 18.23
CA LYS A 103 -0.51 -4.22 18.39
C LYS A 103 0.05 -4.67 17.03
N MET A 104 -0.82 -5.07 16.09
CA MET A 104 -0.44 -5.38 14.71
C MET A 104 0.19 -4.16 14.02
N ASP A 105 -0.43 -3.00 14.15
CA ASP A 105 0.09 -1.75 13.57
C ASP A 105 1.46 -1.41 14.17
N LEU A 106 1.66 -1.54 15.48
CA LEU A 106 2.95 -1.28 16.14
C LEU A 106 4.08 -2.23 15.70
N ASN A 107 3.78 -3.52 15.55
CA ASN A 107 4.77 -4.54 15.17
C ASN A 107 4.97 -4.66 13.66
N SER A 108 4.17 -3.98 12.85
CA SER A 108 4.34 -3.90 11.41
C SER A 108 5.36 -2.83 11.05
N THR A 109 6.53 -3.22 10.55
CA THR A 109 7.65 -2.31 10.28
C THR A 109 8.20 -2.49 8.87
N ILE A 110 8.83 -1.44 8.35
CA ILE A 110 9.56 -1.44 7.09
C ILE A 110 10.88 -0.67 7.27
N ALA A 111 11.97 -1.22 6.72
CA ALA A 111 13.28 -0.59 6.73
C ALA A 111 13.99 -0.78 5.40
N LEU A 112 14.83 0.18 5.02
CA LEU A 112 15.70 0.11 3.85
C LEU A 112 17.15 -0.10 4.27
N GLU A 113 17.85 -0.97 3.55
CA GLU A 113 19.31 -1.05 3.55
C GLU A 113 19.81 -0.65 2.16
N PHE A 114 20.70 0.34 2.12
CA PHE A 114 21.15 0.98 0.90
C PHE A 114 22.58 1.51 1.08
N PRO A 115 23.36 1.63 0.00
CA PRO A 115 24.62 2.36 0.05
C PRO A 115 24.34 3.87 0.18
N PRO A 116 25.07 4.60 1.04
CA PRO A 116 24.86 6.04 1.20
C PRO A 116 25.29 6.85 -0.03
N GLN A 117 26.08 6.24 -0.92
CA GLN A 117 26.64 6.85 -2.11
C GLN A 117 26.75 5.84 -3.24
N VAL A 118 26.50 6.29 -4.47
CA VAL A 118 26.75 5.58 -5.72
C VAL A 118 27.29 6.54 -6.78
N ALA A 119 27.93 6.01 -7.82
CA ALA A 119 28.32 6.76 -9.00
C ALA A 119 27.15 6.93 -9.99
N PRO A 120 27.18 7.97 -10.84
CA PRO A 120 26.22 8.12 -11.93
C PRO A 120 26.11 6.85 -12.80
N GLY A 121 24.89 6.35 -13.02
CA GLY A 121 24.67 5.15 -13.82
C GLY A 121 25.10 3.82 -13.17
N GLU A 122 25.62 3.84 -11.94
CA GLU A 122 26.03 2.64 -11.21
C GLU A 122 24.83 1.75 -10.91
N THR A 123 25.04 0.43 -11.03
CA THR A 123 24.06 -0.57 -10.58
C THR A 123 24.42 -1.04 -9.16
N PHE A 124 23.45 -0.98 -8.25
CA PHE A 124 23.62 -1.31 -6.84
C PHE A 124 22.38 -2.02 -6.28
N GLN A 125 22.46 -2.53 -5.06
CA GLN A 125 21.33 -3.21 -4.41
C GLN A 125 20.73 -2.36 -3.29
N VAL A 126 19.40 -2.36 -3.23
CA VAL A 126 18.61 -1.87 -2.10
C VAL A 126 17.79 -3.02 -1.56
N THR A 127 17.84 -3.21 -0.25
CA THR A 127 17.07 -4.24 0.43
C THR A 127 15.96 -3.60 1.25
N VAL A 128 14.72 -4.01 1.02
CA VAL A 128 13.57 -3.68 1.86
C VAL A 128 13.32 -4.83 2.82
N LYS A 129 13.32 -4.56 4.12
CA LYS A 129 12.96 -5.53 5.17
C LYS A 129 11.63 -5.16 5.76
N ILE A 130 10.72 -6.13 5.86
CA ILE A 130 9.42 -5.94 6.50
C ILE A 130 9.20 -6.93 7.64
N THR A 131 8.48 -6.49 8.66
CA THR A 131 7.96 -7.32 9.75
C THR A 131 6.47 -7.06 9.92
N GLY A 132 5.72 -8.04 10.44
CA GLY A 132 4.31 -7.89 10.77
C GLY A 132 3.39 -8.01 9.56
N GLY A 133 2.19 -7.46 9.68
CA GLY A 133 1.13 -7.54 8.67
C GLY A 133 0.37 -8.86 8.63
N ALA A 134 -0.88 -8.77 8.18
CA ALA A 134 -1.80 -9.88 8.03
C ALA A 134 -2.49 -9.87 6.66
N GLY A 135 -2.58 -11.05 6.04
CA GLY A 135 -3.24 -11.25 4.75
C GLY A 135 -2.59 -12.42 4.01
N PRO A 136 -3.24 -13.01 2.99
CA PRO A 136 -2.57 -14.02 2.18
C PRO A 136 -1.35 -13.44 1.43
N SER A 137 -1.34 -12.11 1.20
CA SER A 137 -0.18 -11.37 0.70
C SER A 137 -0.14 -9.93 1.21
N VAL A 138 1.05 -9.33 1.13
CA VAL A 138 1.32 -7.91 1.39
C VAL A 138 2.00 -7.27 0.18
N GLY A 139 1.88 -5.96 0.04
CA GLY A 139 2.53 -5.18 -1.03
C GLY A 139 3.76 -4.44 -0.53
N VAL A 140 4.84 -4.42 -1.31
CA VAL A 140 6.05 -3.66 -1.01
C VAL A 140 6.50 -2.93 -2.27
N GLY A 141 6.81 -1.64 -2.16
CA GLY A 141 7.36 -0.89 -3.30
C GLY A 141 8.36 0.20 -2.93
N LEU A 142 8.98 0.78 -3.96
CA LEU A 142 9.91 1.91 -3.85
C LEU A 142 9.30 3.19 -4.42
N VAL A 143 9.33 4.26 -3.62
CA VAL A 143 8.73 5.56 -3.93
C VAL A 143 9.67 6.74 -3.65
N ASP A 144 9.32 7.92 -4.12
CA ASP A 144 10.13 9.15 -4.00
C ASP A 144 10.05 9.82 -2.62
N ARG A 145 9.00 9.55 -1.82
CA ARG A 145 8.77 10.18 -0.51
C ARG A 145 7.82 9.36 0.37
N SER A 146 7.89 9.61 1.68
CA SER A 146 6.95 9.07 2.67
C SER A 146 5.65 9.87 2.64
N HIS A 147 4.81 9.63 1.64
CA HIS A 147 3.51 10.29 1.55
C HIS A 147 2.48 9.42 0.84
N ARG A 148 1.33 9.19 1.47
CA ARG A 148 0.31 8.30 0.93
C ARG A 148 -0.27 8.70 -0.44
N PHE A 149 -0.64 9.96 -0.62
CA PHE A 149 -1.31 10.42 -1.86
C PHE A 149 -0.41 11.12 -2.89
N PHE A 150 0.77 11.61 -2.48
CA PHE A 150 1.66 12.39 -3.34
C PHE A 150 2.99 11.68 -3.63
N ALA A 151 3.19 10.48 -3.09
CA ALA A 151 4.31 9.65 -3.51
C ALA A 151 4.15 9.22 -4.97
N LYS A 152 5.26 9.27 -5.69
CA LYS A 152 5.43 8.71 -7.03
C LYS A 152 6.32 7.48 -6.95
N PRO A 153 6.24 6.55 -7.91
CA PRO A 153 7.24 5.48 -8.03
C PRO A 153 8.65 6.05 -8.07
N ALA A 154 9.63 5.34 -7.50
CA ALA A 154 11.02 5.78 -7.47
C ALA A 154 11.58 6.08 -8.88
N SER A 155 11.06 5.41 -9.91
CA SER A 155 11.40 5.66 -11.32
C SER A 155 11.05 7.07 -11.81
N ALA A 156 10.14 7.78 -11.14
CA ALA A 156 9.85 9.19 -11.43
C ALA A 156 11.01 10.15 -11.05
N LEU A 157 12.00 9.68 -10.28
CA LEU A 157 13.26 10.37 -10.00
C LEU A 157 14.42 9.80 -10.83
N GLY A 158 14.16 8.90 -11.76
CA GLY A 158 15.16 8.26 -12.61
C GLY A 158 15.80 6.99 -12.02
N TRP A 159 15.40 6.54 -10.83
CA TRP A 159 15.82 5.24 -10.31
C TRP A 159 15.28 4.12 -11.22
N GLU A 160 16.15 3.42 -11.91
CA GLU A 160 15.75 2.32 -12.80
C GLU A 160 15.89 0.99 -12.05
N VAL A 161 14.83 0.18 -12.02
CA VAL A 161 14.93 -1.21 -11.54
C VAL A 161 15.59 -2.04 -12.64
N VAL A 162 16.58 -2.86 -12.27
CA VAL A 162 17.30 -3.72 -13.21
C VAL A 162 16.91 -5.18 -12.95
N GLY A 163 16.18 -5.76 -13.90
CA GLY A 163 15.68 -7.13 -13.80
C GLY A 163 14.57 -7.33 -12.76
N ALA A 164 14.20 -8.58 -12.50
CA ALA A 164 13.18 -8.91 -11.50
C ALA A 164 13.72 -8.72 -10.07
N PRO A 165 12.97 -8.06 -9.17
CA PRO A 165 13.32 -8.03 -7.75
C PRO A 165 13.37 -9.44 -7.16
N THR A 166 14.32 -9.69 -6.25
CA THR A 166 14.37 -10.96 -5.51
C THR A 166 13.46 -10.86 -4.30
N ILE A 167 12.47 -11.76 -4.20
CA ILE A 167 11.51 -11.79 -3.10
C ILE A 167 11.84 -12.98 -2.20
N ILE A 168 12.05 -12.73 -0.91
CA ILE A 168 12.26 -13.75 0.12
C ILE A 168 11.14 -13.59 1.14
N GLY A 169 10.10 -14.40 1.02
CA GLY A 169 8.97 -14.42 1.94
C GLY A 169 9.21 -15.30 3.17
N PRO A 170 8.19 -15.46 4.03
CA PRO A 170 8.33 -16.21 5.29
C PRO A 170 8.73 -17.68 5.13
N LYS A 171 8.44 -18.28 3.97
CA LYS A 171 8.75 -19.69 3.64
C LYS A 171 9.96 -19.85 2.70
N GLY A 172 10.71 -18.77 2.44
CA GLY A 172 11.85 -18.76 1.54
C GLY A 172 11.64 -17.96 0.26
N PRO A 173 12.50 -18.15 -0.74
CA PRO A 173 12.44 -17.44 -2.03
C PRO A 173 11.09 -17.61 -2.74
N GLN A 174 10.61 -16.54 -3.38
CA GLN A 174 9.35 -16.50 -4.11
C GLN A 174 9.57 -15.87 -5.49
N SER A 175 9.01 -16.50 -6.52
CA SER A 175 8.96 -15.94 -7.88
C SER A 175 7.57 -16.04 -8.52
N ALA A 176 6.69 -16.89 -7.99
CA ALA A 176 5.42 -17.24 -8.60
C ALA A 176 4.53 -16.03 -8.96
N TRP A 177 4.52 -14.98 -8.13
CA TRP A 177 3.75 -13.77 -8.43
C TRP A 177 4.36 -12.95 -9.58
N ILE A 178 5.66 -12.64 -9.52
CA ILE A 178 6.33 -11.84 -10.56
C ILE A 178 6.41 -12.63 -11.88
N ASP A 179 6.45 -13.96 -11.81
CA ASP A 179 6.49 -14.85 -12.96
C ASP A 179 5.20 -14.81 -13.81
N ARG A 180 4.07 -14.35 -13.24
CA ARG A 180 2.82 -14.15 -13.99
C ARG A 180 2.95 -13.03 -15.02
N ARG A 181 3.84 -12.06 -14.78
CA ARG A 181 4.15 -11.02 -15.77
C ARG A 181 4.97 -11.63 -16.92
N PRO A 182 4.53 -11.51 -18.18
CA PRO A 182 5.27 -12.03 -19.32
C PRO A 182 6.68 -11.43 -19.37
N GLU A 183 7.70 -12.26 -19.57
CA GLU A 183 9.10 -11.81 -19.59
C GLU A 183 9.36 -10.70 -20.62
N ARG A 184 8.70 -10.78 -21.78
CA ARG A 184 8.79 -9.78 -22.86
C ARG A 184 8.33 -8.37 -22.47
N GLU A 185 7.52 -8.25 -21.42
CA GLU A 185 7.02 -6.96 -20.90
C GLU A 185 7.94 -6.40 -19.79
N GLY A 186 9.08 -7.05 -19.53
CA GLY A 186 9.99 -6.74 -18.44
C GLY A 186 9.42 -7.14 -17.07
N ARG A 187 10.30 -7.39 -16.10
CA ARG A 187 9.94 -7.64 -14.68
C ARG A 187 10.61 -6.66 -13.72
N ASN A 188 11.21 -5.64 -14.29
CA ASN A 188 11.84 -4.50 -13.63
C ASN A 188 10.80 -3.50 -13.12
N ILE A 189 10.02 -3.93 -12.13
CA ILE A 189 8.96 -3.12 -11.52
C ILE A 189 9.33 -2.71 -10.11
N THR A 190 8.80 -1.57 -9.67
CA THR A 190 9.09 -0.97 -8.36
C THR A 190 8.16 -1.47 -7.25
N PHE A 191 7.20 -2.34 -7.57
CA PHE A 191 6.21 -2.87 -6.63
C PHE A 191 6.08 -4.39 -6.75
N VAL A 192 6.07 -5.08 -5.62
CA VAL A 192 5.91 -6.55 -5.54
C VAL A 192 4.92 -6.97 -4.48
N ASN A 193 4.24 -8.10 -4.71
CA ASN A 193 3.52 -8.81 -3.67
C ASN A 193 4.42 -9.88 -3.03
N VAL A 194 4.32 -9.99 -1.71
CA VAL A 194 4.92 -11.08 -0.94
C VAL A 194 3.80 -11.97 -0.39
N GLU A 195 3.86 -13.25 -0.69
CA GLU A 195 2.84 -14.22 -0.27
C GLU A 195 3.16 -14.84 1.09
N GLY A 196 2.13 -15.28 1.81
CA GLY A 196 2.26 -16.06 3.05
C GLY A 196 2.65 -15.26 4.29
N VAL A 197 2.51 -13.93 4.25
CA VAL A 197 2.73 -13.04 5.41
C VAL A 197 1.53 -13.11 6.36
N ALA A 198 1.61 -14.01 7.33
CA ALA A 198 0.53 -14.32 8.27
C ALA A 198 0.99 -14.10 9.71
N SER A 199 1.02 -12.85 10.15
CA SER A 199 1.25 -12.51 11.56
C SER A 199 -0.02 -12.75 12.41
N SER A 200 0.15 -12.99 13.70
CA SER A 200 -0.94 -13.08 14.68
C SER A 200 -0.64 -12.19 15.87
N ALA A 201 -1.54 -11.23 16.14
CA ALA A 201 -1.42 -10.39 17.33
C ALA A 201 -1.80 -11.15 18.61
N ASP A 202 -2.74 -12.10 18.50
CA ASP A 202 -3.16 -12.99 19.58
C ASP A 202 -1.99 -13.84 20.10
N GLU A 203 -1.19 -14.39 19.18
CA GLU A 203 -0.07 -15.29 19.47
C GLU A 203 1.28 -14.57 19.62
N ASP A 204 1.31 -13.24 19.51
CA ASP A 204 2.54 -12.44 19.46
C ASP A 204 3.56 -12.93 18.38
N ARG A 205 3.05 -13.33 17.22
CA ARG A 205 3.83 -13.95 16.15
C ARG A 205 3.89 -13.03 14.94
N TRP A 206 5.09 -12.62 14.56
CA TRP A 206 5.30 -11.62 13.51
C TRP A 206 6.03 -12.20 12.31
N SER A 207 5.36 -12.21 11.14
CA SER A 207 5.98 -12.65 9.88
C SER A 207 7.05 -11.67 9.44
N ARG A 208 8.03 -12.16 8.66
CA ARG A 208 9.12 -11.35 8.12
C ARG A 208 9.35 -11.68 6.65
N ALA A 209 9.75 -10.68 5.89
CA ALA A 209 10.16 -10.85 4.51
C ALA A 209 11.24 -9.83 4.13
N LYS A 210 11.95 -10.14 3.05
CA LYS A 210 13.00 -9.30 2.49
C LYS A 210 12.85 -9.24 0.97
N ILE A 211 12.88 -8.03 0.42
CA ILE A 211 12.83 -7.78 -1.01
C ILE A 211 14.13 -7.10 -1.40
N ILE A 212 14.82 -7.61 -2.42
CA ILE A 212 16.06 -7.03 -2.92
C ILE A 212 15.79 -6.48 -4.31
N TYR A 213 15.91 -5.17 -4.44
CA TYR A 213 15.87 -4.46 -5.72
C TYR A 213 17.31 -4.22 -6.18
N THR A 214 17.61 -4.62 -7.40
CA THR A 214 18.79 -4.11 -8.10
C THR A 214 18.36 -2.82 -8.80
N LEU A 215 19.00 -1.72 -8.46
CA LEU A 215 18.71 -0.40 -9.03
C LEU A 215 19.89 0.10 -9.84
N LYS A 216 19.62 0.91 -10.84
CA LYS A 216 20.60 1.74 -11.53
C LYS A 216 20.35 3.21 -11.18
N ALA A 217 21.42 3.87 -10.77
CA ALA A 217 21.39 5.28 -10.41
C ALA A 217 21.17 6.17 -11.64
N PRO A 218 20.43 7.28 -11.49
CA PRO A 218 20.42 8.36 -12.47
C PRO A 218 21.84 8.81 -12.84
N ASN A 219 21.99 9.36 -14.05
CA ASN A 219 23.25 9.94 -14.49
C ASN A 219 23.49 11.34 -13.90
N GLU A 220 22.47 11.97 -13.33
CA GLU A 220 22.57 13.30 -12.72
C GLU A 220 23.13 13.20 -11.31
N ILE A 221 24.18 13.98 -11.05
CA ILE A 221 24.80 14.11 -9.72
C ILE A 221 23.84 14.85 -8.79
N GLY A 222 23.71 14.36 -7.55
CA GLY A 222 22.85 14.99 -6.56
C GLY A 222 22.53 14.09 -5.38
N HIS A 223 21.59 14.54 -4.56
CA HIS A 223 21.06 13.78 -3.44
C HIS A 223 19.61 13.42 -3.75
N LEU A 224 19.34 12.14 -3.97
CA LEU A 224 18.01 11.68 -4.35
C LEU A 224 17.38 10.86 -3.23
N PRO A 225 16.11 11.14 -2.89
CA PRO A 225 15.40 10.37 -1.90
C PRO A 225 15.03 8.99 -2.44
N LEU A 226 14.93 8.02 -1.53
CA LEU A 226 14.37 6.71 -1.77
C LEU A 226 13.61 6.25 -0.52
N VAL A 227 12.37 5.81 -0.69
CA VAL A 227 11.51 5.38 0.42
C VAL A 227 10.89 4.03 0.08
N GLY A 228 10.85 3.13 1.06
CA GLY A 228 10.08 1.90 0.98
C GLY A 228 8.63 2.16 1.39
N ALA A 229 7.67 1.67 0.61
CA ALA A 229 6.25 1.67 0.95
C ALA A 229 5.79 0.24 1.26
N TYR A 230 5.08 0.06 2.37
CA TYR A 230 4.58 -1.22 2.86
C TYR A 230 3.07 -1.21 3.01
N PHE A 231 2.39 -2.09 2.30
CA PHE A 231 0.94 -2.25 2.30
C PHE A 231 0.56 -3.60 2.92
N TYR A 232 -0.19 -3.59 4.02
CA TYR A 232 -0.55 -4.81 4.75
C TYR A 232 -1.98 -4.74 5.29
N GLY A 233 -2.60 -5.90 5.49
CA GLY A 233 -3.87 -6.00 6.23
C GLY A 233 -3.61 -6.23 7.73
N THR A 234 -4.67 -6.19 8.53
CA THR A 234 -4.57 -6.31 10.00
C THR A 234 -5.49 -7.38 10.59
N GLU A 235 -6.74 -7.43 10.14
CA GLU A 235 -7.79 -8.24 10.76
C GLU A 235 -7.59 -9.76 10.68
N THR A 236 -7.07 -10.30 9.58
CA THR A 236 -6.86 -11.75 9.47
C THR A 236 -5.74 -12.29 10.38
N GLY A 237 -5.03 -11.40 11.08
CA GLY A 237 -4.07 -11.74 12.12
C GLY A 237 -4.67 -11.68 13.52
N VAL A 238 -5.99 -11.51 13.64
CA VAL A 238 -6.73 -11.46 14.90
C VAL A 238 -7.94 -12.40 14.82
N GLN A 239 -8.06 -13.35 15.74
CA GLN A 239 -9.14 -14.34 15.70
C GLN A 239 -10.53 -13.69 15.79
N LEU A 240 -10.69 -12.66 16.63
CA LEU A 240 -11.96 -11.94 16.81
C LEU A 240 -12.49 -11.31 15.51
N SER A 241 -11.60 -10.94 14.60
CA SER A 241 -11.94 -10.32 13.31
C SER A 241 -11.63 -11.20 12.11
N THR A 242 -11.48 -12.52 12.31
CA THR A 242 -11.33 -13.48 11.23
C THR A 242 -12.61 -14.29 11.01
N ARG A 243 -12.99 -14.46 9.75
CA ARG A 243 -14.09 -15.34 9.32
C ARG A 243 -13.56 -16.31 8.27
N MET A 244 -13.93 -17.59 8.38
CA MET A 244 -13.55 -18.58 7.39
C MET A 244 -14.58 -18.62 6.26
N ASP A 245 -14.12 -18.37 5.05
CA ASP A 245 -14.86 -18.54 3.82
C ASP A 245 -14.47 -19.87 3.15
N PRO A 246 -15.41 -20.71 2.69
CA PRO A 246 -15.11 -22.00 2.08
C PRO A 246 -14.24 -21.93 0.81
N GLU A 247 -14.33 -20.85 0.05
CA GLU A 247 -13.62 -20.69 -1.23
C GLU A 247 -12.36 -19.82 -1.07
N ARG A 248 -12.43 -18.82 -0.19
CA ARG A 248 -11.40 -17.76 -0.06
C ARG A 248 -10.54 -17.92 1.18
N GLY A 249 -10.86 -18.84 2.08
CA GLY A 249 -10.12 -19.07 3.31
C GLY A 249 -10.35 -17.99 4.36
N ALA A 250 -9.30 -17.56 5.06
CA ALA A 250 -9.42 -16.57 6.13
C ALA A 250 -9.71 -15.17 5.58
N MET A 251 -10.83 -14.58 6.00
CA MET A 251 -11.34 -13.29 5.56
C MET A 251 -11.51 -12.32 6.74
N PRO A 252 -11.28 -11.01 6.53
CA PRO A 252 -11.51 -9.98 7.56
C PRO A 252 -13.00 -9.82 7.90
N LEU A 253 -13.30 -9.54 9.17
CA LEU A 253 -14.67 -9.34 9.69
C LEU A 253 -15.27 -8.03 9.20
N GLY A 254 -14.50 -6.95 9.14
CA GLY A 254 -14.87 -5.66 8.54
C GLY A 254 -15.22 -5.75 7.06
N GLY A 255 -15.17 -6.96 6.51
CA GLY A 255 -15.37 -7.24 5.12
C GLY A 255 -14.11 -6.94 4.36
N THR A 256 -14.20 -7.17 3.07
CA THR A 256 -13.07 -6.97 2.20
C THR A 256 -12.84 -5.51 1.92
N LEU A 257 -13.30 -4.47 2.69
CA LEU A 257 -13.28 -2.98 2.49
C LEU A 257 -12.08 -2.23 3.16
N GLY A 258 -11.32 -1.40 2.40
CA GLY A 258 -9.89 -1.03 2.63
C GLY A 258 -9.42 -0.48 3.95
N LYS A 259 -10.36 -0.18 4.82
CA LYS A 259 -10.16 0.44 6.11
C LYS A 259 -9.28 -0.42 7.01
N SER A 260 -9.33 -1.75 6.86
CA SER A 260 -8.46 -2.70 7.57
C SER A 260 -7.04 -2.82 7.01
N GLY A 261 -6.83 -2.35 5.77
CA GLY A 261 -5.52 -2.17 5.18
C GLY A 261 -4.77 -1.00 5.82
N ARG A 262 -3.45 -1.09 5.80
CA ARG A 262 -2.49 -0.08 6.25
C ARG A 262 -1.47 0.22 5.18
N VAL A 263 -1.01 1.47 5.13
CA VAL A 263 0.22 1.84 4.46
C VAL A 263 1.19 2.42 5.49
N LYS A 264 2.45 1.99 5.42
CA LYS A 264 3.58 2.54 6.16
C LYS A 264 4.72 2.84 5.21
N PHE A 265 5.53 3.82 5.58
CA PHE A 265 6.75 4.17 4.85
C PHE A 265 7.98 3.91 5.72
N SER A 266 9.10 3.60 5.08
CA SER A 266 10.39 3.61 5.76
C SER A 266 10.79 5.04 6.09
N GLU A 267 11.79 5.19 6.96
CA GLU A 267 12.56 6.43 7.01
C GLU A 267 13.08 6.79 5.60
N PRO A 268 13.03 8.08 5.19
CA PRO A 268 13.60 8.52 3.94
C PRO A 268 15.10 8.27 3.87
N ALA A 269 15.52 7.43 2.91
CA ALA A 269 16.91 7.33 2.52
C ALA A 269 17.27 8.52 1.64
N VAL A 270 18.48 9.05 1.80
CA VAL A 270 19.07 10.03 0.88
C VAL A 270 20.35 9.42 0.32
N ILE A 271 20.33 9.06 -0.96
CA ILE A 271 21.47 8.45 -1.64
C ILE A 271 22.20 9.54 -2.42
N SER A 272 23.50 9.66 -2.18
CA SER A 272 24.36 10.62 -2.87
C SER A 272 24.86 10.03 -4.19
N ILE A 273 24.48 10.62 -5.31
CA ILE A 273 25.02 10.30 -6.63
C ILE A 273 26.17 11.26 -6.89
N ARG A 274 27.41 10.76 -6.85
CA ARG A 274 28.60 11.59 -7.11
C ARG A 274 29.71 10.76 -7.73
N LEU A 275 30.62 11.43 -8.44
CA LEU A 275 31.79 10.77 -9.00
C LEU A 275 32.61 10.10 -7.87
N PRO A 276 33.25 8.95 -8.16
CA PRO A 276 34.22 8.38 -7.23
C PRO A 276 35.28 9.43 -6.89
N GLU A 277 35.63 9.58 -5.62
CA GLU A 277 36.80 10.38 -5.26
C GLU A 277 38.02 9.79 -5.96
N ALA A 278 38.79 10.64 -6.64
CA ALA A 278 40.03 10.20 -7.27
C ALA A 278 40.93 9.61 -6.19
N GLN A 279 41.24 8.31 -6.30
CA GLN A 279 42.25 7.74 -5.42
C GLN A 279 43.56 8.49 -5.63
N PRO A 280 44.28 8.90 -4.58
CA PRO A 280 45.57 9.54 -4.73
C PRO A 280 46.48 8.60 -5.51
N VAL A 281 46.94 9.06 -6.68
CA VAL A 281 47.92 8.34 -7.46
C VAL A 281 49.16 8.22 -6.58
N ALA A 282 49.53 6.99 -6.22
CA ALA A 282 50.75 6.74 -5.46
C ALA A 282 51.92 7.40 -6.21
N GLU A 283 52.58 8.36 -5.57
CA GLU A 283 53.82 8.94 -6.07
C GLU A 283 54.81 7.78 -6.30
N ILE A 284 55.16 7.54 -7.56
CA ILE A 284 56.28 6.65 -7.88
C ILE A 284 57.53 7.42 -7.45
N ALA A 285 58.12 7.00 -6.33
CA ALA A 285 59.38 7.56 -5.85
C ALA A 285 60.48 7.37 -6.91
N PRO A 286 61.35 8.38 -7.13
CA PRO A 286 62.38 8.38 -8.16
C PRO A 286 63.46 7.31 -7.95
#